data_AF-A0AAW9IKC0-F1
#
_entry.id   AF-A0AAW9IKC0-F1
#
_cell.length_a   1.000
_cell.length_b   1.000
_cell.length_c   1.000
_cell.angle_alpha   90.00
_cell.angle_beta   90.00
_cell.angle_gamma   90.00
#
_symmetry.space_group_name_H-M   'P 1'
#
loop_
_entity.id
_entity.type
_entity.pdbx_description
1 polymer ?
#
loop_
_entity_poly.entity_id
_entity_poly.type
_entity_poly.pdbx_seq_one_letter_code
_entity_poly.pdbx_strand_id
1 'polypeptide(L)'
;GYHILGVGERGIGNTTSCSSVLATLIGCEIDEVVGKGGGLTDEAFEKKKSVVKRAIEINNPDTDDPIDIVSKVGGFDLAAMVGLFLGGAYYKVPVVIDGFISAVAALVAIKLNILVKEYLIPSHCSKEIGYNIAMKHMDLEPMLNL
;
A
#
# COMPACT_ATOMS: atom_id res chain seq x y z
N GLY A 1 -18.25 5.57 21.25
CA GLY A 1 -16.94 4.98 20.90
C GLY A 1 -16.21 5.94 19.97
N TYR A 2 -15.20 5.48 19.24
CA TYR A 2 -14.61 6.27 18.15
C TYR A 2 -15.54 6.25 16.93
N HIS A 3 -15.65 7.38 16.22
CA HIS A 3 -16.58 7.57 15.09
C HIS A 3 -15.90 7.78 13.74
N ILE A 4 -14.58 7.99 13.75
CA ILE A 4 -13.72 8.09 12.58
C ILE A 4 -12.33 7.61 12.99
N LEU A 5 -11.63 6.97 12.07
CA LEU A 5 -10.24 6.54 12.26
C LEU A 5 -9.36 7.21 11.22
N GLY A 6 -8.13 7.54 11.61
CA GLY A 6 -7.05 7.86 10.70
C GLY A 6 -5.96 6.82 10.86
N VAL A 7 -5.31 6.45 9.76
CA VAL A 7 -4.20 5.50 9.77
C VAL A 7 -2.90 6.19 9.39
N GLY A 8 -1.81 5.69 9.93
CA GLY A 8 -0.46 6.10 9.57
C GLY A 8 0.52 5.03 10.01
N GLU A 9 1.74 5.12 9.48
CA GLU A 9 2.82 4.22 9.82
C GLU A 9 4.10 4.99 10.07
N ARG A 10 5.11 4.28 10.58
CA ARG A 10 6.49 4.74 10.54
C ARG A 10 7.42 3.54 10.45
N GLY A 11 8.09 3.37 9.31
CA GLY A 11 9.09 2.33 9.12
C GLY A 11 10.22 2.78 8.19
N ILE A 12 11.47 2.61 8.60
CA ILE A 12 12.59 2.87 7.67
C ILE A 12 12.63 1.75 6.63
N GLY A 13 12.53 2.10 5.35
CA GLY A 13 12.60 1.16 4.23
C GLY A 13 11.27 0.53 3.84
N ASN A 14 10.16 0.86 4.49
CA ASN A 14 8.85 0.26 4.21
C ASN A 14 8.22 0.69 2.88
N THR A 15 8.66 1.80 2.27
CA THR A 15 8.27 2.11 0.88
C THR A 15 8.77 1.04 -0.10
N THR A 16 9.84 0.31 0.23
CA THR A 16 10.34 -0.82 -0.56
C THR A 16 9.41 -2.02 -0.45
N SER A 17 9.05 -2.46 0.77
CA SER A 17 8.10 -3.57 0.96
C SER A 17 6.71 -3.24 0.40
N CYS A 18 6.26 -2.01 0.59
CA CYS A 18 5.01 -1.51 0.01
C CYS A 18 5.03 -1.56 -1.52
N SER A 19 6.14 -1.18 -2.17
CA SER A 19 6.29 -1.29 -3.63
C SER A 19 6.27 -2.75 -4.09
N SER A 20 6.88 -3.68 -3.33
CA SER A 20 6.84 -5.11 -3.62
C SER A 20 5.43 -5.68 -3.54
N VAL A 21 4.67 -5.30 -2.50
CA VAL A 21 3.26 -5.68 -2.34
C VAL A 21 2.43 -5.15 -3.50
N LEU A 22 2.56 -3.86 -3.83
CA LEU A 22 1.80 -3.27 -4.93
C LEU A 22 2.14 -3.96 -6.25
N ALA A 23 3.42 -4.04 -6.64
CA ALA A 23 3.85 -4.70 -7.88
C ALA A 23 3.24 -6.10 -8.05
N THR A 24 3.30 -6.91 -6.98
CA THR A 24 2.76 -8.27 -6.98
C THR A 24 1.23 -8.28 -7.09
N LEU A 25 0.55 -7.44 -6.31
CA LEU A 25 -0.92 -7.44 -6.18
C LEU A 25 -1.65 -7.01 -7.47
N ILE A 26 -1.02 -6.16 -8.29
CA ILE A 26 -1.61 -5.66 -9.53
C ILE A 26 -0.89 -6.14 -10.80
N GLY A 27 0.25 -6.83 -10.66
CA GLY A 27 1.02 -7.34 -11.81
C GLY A 27 1.65 -6.24 -12.67
N CYS A 28 2.13 -5.15 -12.05
CA CYS A 28 2.77 -4.05 -12.78
C CYS A 28 4.30 -4.15 -12.74
N GLU A 29 4.96 -3.39 -13.62
CA GLU A 29 6.41 -3.34 -13.66
C GLU A 29 6.97 -2.57 -12.45
N ILE A 30 8.17 -2.95 -12.01
CA ILE A 30 8.83 -2.36 -10.83
C ILE A 30 9.07 -0.86 -11.03
N ASP A 31 9.39 -0.45 -12.25
CA ASP A 31 9.63 0.95 -12.61
C ASP A 31 8.37 1.83 -12.49
N GLU A 32 7.17 1.23 -12.48
CA GLU A 32 5.92 1.97 -12.35
C GLU A 32 5.58 2.30 -10.89
N VAL A 33 6.05 1.48 -9.94
CA VAL A 33 5.66 1.60 -8.52
C VAL A 33 6.77 2.04 -7.59
N VAL A 34 8.05 1.84 -7.95
CA VAL A 34 9.17 2.18 -7.09
C VAL A 34 9.53 3.66 -7.25
N GLY A 35 9.18 4.47 -6.25
CA GLY A 35 9.62 5.87 -6.13
C GLY A 35 10.95 6.05 -5.38
N LYS A 36 11.54 7.24 -5.50
CA LYS A 36 12.79 7.61 -4.80
C LYS A 36 12.62 7.79 -3.29
N GLY A 37 11.40 7.83 -2.74
CA GLY A 37 11.22 8.02 -1.31
C GLY A 37 11.78 9.36 -0.83
N GLY A 38 12.34 9.36 0.38
CA GLY A 38 12.96 10.52 1.05
C GLY A 38 14.27 11.02 0.44
N GLY A 39 14.38 11.08 -0.89
CA GLY A 39 15.51 11.72 -1.59
C GLY A 39 16.72 10.83 -1.87
N LEU A 40 16.50 9.57 -2.26
CA LEU A 40 17.58 8.65 -2.63
C LEU A 40 18.43 9.19 -3.81
N THR A 41 19.73 8.87 -3.78
CA THR A 41 20.62 9.02 -4.95
C THR A 41 20.20 8.07 -6.07
N ASP A 42 20.64 8.32 -7.31
CA ASP A 42 20.30 7.44 -8.44
C ASP A 42 20.81 6.01 -8.24
N GLU A 43 22.03 5.85 -7.69
CA GLU A 43 22.56 4.52 -7.34
C GLU A 43 21.70 3.82 -6.28
N ALA A 44 21.29 4.53 -5.24
CA ALA A 44 20.44 3.97 -4.20
C ALA A 44 19.02 3.66 -4.71
N PHE A 45 18.54 4.42 -5.70
CA PHE A 45 17.27 4.16 -6.37
C PHE A 45 17.31 2.89 -7.20
N GLU A 46 18.34 2.70 -8.03
CA GLU A 46 18.53 1.45 -8.80
C GLU A 46 18.72 0.25 -7.86
N LYS A 47 19.45 0.44 -6.75
CA LYS A 47 19.52 -0.58 -5.70
C LYS A 47 18.14 -0.90 -5.14
N LYS A 48 17.30 0.09 -4.83
CA LYS A 48 15.93 -0.13 -4.32
C LYS A 48 15.11 -0.98 -5.29
N LYS A 49 15.13 -0.67 -6.59
CA LYS A 49 14.47 -1.48 -7.62
C LYS A 49 14.95 -2.93 -7.64
N SER A 50 16.28 -3.13 -7.59
CA SER A 50 16.84 -4.49 -7.57
C SER A 50 16.44 -5.28 -6.32
N VAL A 51 16.30 -4.62 -5.17
CA VAL A 51 15.83 -5.22 -3.92
C VAL A 51 14.37 -5.63 -4.02
N VAL A 52 13.50 -4.77 -4.57
CA VAL A 52 12.09 -5.11 -4.83
C VAL A 52 11.98 -6.33 -5.73
N LYS A 53 12.70 -6.32 -6.87
CA LYS A 53 12.73 -7.44 -7.83
C LYS A 53 13.13 -8.75 -7.15
N ARG A 54 14.26 -8.72 -6.45
CA ARG A 54 14.80 -9.88 -5.74
C ARG A 54 13.85 -10.39 -4.65
N ALA A 55 13.18 -9.50 -3.93
CA ALA A 55 12.24 -9.89 -2.88
C ALA A 55 11.05 -10.66 -3.45
N ILE A 56 10.50 -10.22 -4.58
CA ILE A 56 9.41 -10.91 -5.27
C ILE A 56 9.90 -12.27 -5.82
N GLU A 57 11.03 -12.29 -6.51
CA GLU A 57 11.59 -13.50 -7.13
C GLU A 57 11.89 -14.62 -6.11
N ILE A 58 12.53 -14.27 -4.98
CA ILE A 58 12.93 -15.26 -3.98
C ILE A 58 11.72 -15.82 -3.22
N ASN A 59 10.73 -14.98 -2.92
CA ASN A 59 9.58 -15.40 -2.12
C ASN A 59 8.46 -16.02 -2.95
N ASN A 60 8.40 -15.70 -4.25
CA ASN A 60 7.38 -16.17 -5.20
C ASN A 60 5.97 -16.16 -4.58
N PRO A 61 5.45 -14.97 -4.22
CA PRO A 61 4.12 -14.85 -3.64
C PRO A 61 3.03 -15.26 -4.64
N ASP A 62 1.97 -15.88 -4.13
CA ASP A 62 0.77 -16.18 -4.88
C ASP A 62 0.00 -14.87 -5.14
N THR A 63 -0.17 -14.52 -6.41
CA THR A 63 -0.80 -13.26 -6.82
C THR A 63 -2.29 -13.21 -6.48
N ASP A 64 -2.93 -14.37 -6.26
CA ASP A 64 -4.35 -14.49 -5.93
C ASP A 64 -4.62 -14.54 -4.41
N ASP A 65 -3.57 -14.58 -3.58
CA ASP A 65 -3.67 -14.58 -2.12
C ASP A 65 -3.03 -13.31 -1.51
N PRO A 66 -3.84 -12.27 -1.20
CA PRO A 66 -3.32 -11.04 -0.60
C PRO A 66 -2.65 -11.25 0.77
N ILE A 67 -3.00 -12.31 1.51
CA ILE A 67 -2.36 -12.63 2.79
C ILE A 67 -0.95 -13.18 2.52
N ASP A 68 -0.81 -14.10 1.55
CA ASP A 68 0.50 -14.63 1.14
C ASP A 68 1.42 -13.51 0.68
N ILE A 69 0.95 -12.60 -0.17
CA ILE A 69 1.70 -11.42 -0.64
C ILE A 69 2.21 -10.59 0.54
N VAL A 70 1.33 -10.18 1.45
CA VAL A 70 1.74 -9.35 2.59
C VAL A 70 2.69 -10.09 3.53
N SER A 71 2.48 -11.39 3.73
CA SER A 71 3.32 -12.20 4.61
C SER A 71 4.74 -12.39 4.06
N LYS A 72 4.89 -12.47 2.74
CA LYS A 72 6.16 -12.74 2.06
C LYS A 72 6.97 -11.50 1.73
N VAL A 73 6.32 -10.44 1.25
CA VAL A 73 7.01 -9.25 0.73
C VAL A 73 6.51 -7.93 1.34
N GLY A 74 5.54 -7.99 2.25
CA GLY A 74 5.02 -6.85 2.99
C GLY A 74 5.82 -6.54 4.26
N GLY A 75 5.10 -6.11 5.29
CA GLY A 75 5.66 -5.73 6.58
C GLY A 75 4.58 -5.68 7.65
N PHE A 76 4.99 -5.65 8.92
CA PHE A 76 4.05 -5.62 10.05
C PHE A 76 3.22 -4.34 10.09
N ASP A 77 3.80 -3.22 9.68
CA ASP A 77 3.11 -1.94 9.53
C ASP A 77 1.98 -2.03 8.50
N LEU A 78 2.28 -2.56 7.31
CA LEU A 78 1.29 -2.76 6.25
C LEU A 78 0.19 -3.74 6.70
N ALA A 79 0.55 -4.88 7.31
CA ALA A 79 -0.40 -5.86 7.83
C ALA A 79 -1.31 -5.27 8.93
N ALA A 80 -0.76 -4.45 9.82
CA ALA A 80 -1.55 -3.77 10.85
C ALA A 80 -2.56 -2.79 10.24
N MET A 81 -2.16 -2.03 9.22
CA MET A 81 -3.07 -1.12 8.52
C MET A 81 -4.16 -1.87 7.75
N VAL A 82 -3.85 -3.00 7.11
CA VAL A 82 -4.86 -3.88 6.47
C VAL A 82 -5.90 -4.31 7.50
N GLY A 83 -5.46 -4.78 8.68
CA GLY A 83 -6.35 -5.14 9.78
C GLY A 83 -7.20 -3.97 10.27
N LEU A 84 -6.64 -2.76 10.33
CA LEU A 84 -7.36 -1.56 10.72
C LEU A 84 -8.47 -1.20 9.72
N PHE A 85 -8.21 -1.29 8.41
CA PHE A 85 -9.23 -1.06 7.38
C PHE A 85 -10.35 -2.11 7.43
N LEU A 86 -10.00 -3.39 7.57
CA LEU A 86 -10.96 -4.47 7.75
C LEU A 86 -11.82 -4.25 9.00
N GLY A 87 -11.18 -3.89 10.13
CA GLY A 87 -11.87 -3.58 11.38
C GLY A 87 -12.79 -2.38 11.27
N GLY A 88 -12.31 -1.29 10.64
CA GLY A 88 -13.11 -0.09 10.37
C GLY A 88 -14.39 -0.43 9.60
N ALA A 89 -14.26 -1.19 8.51
CA ALA A 89 -15.40 -1.66 7.74
C ALA A 89 -16.35 -2.56 8.57
N TYR A 90 -15.80 -3.52 9.32
CA TYR A 90 -16.59 -4.42 10.18
C TYR A 90 -17.43 -3.65 11.21
N TYR A 91 -16.83 -2.64 11.85
CA TYR A 91 -17.51 -1.79 12.83
C TYR A 91 -18.30 -0.62 12.21
N LYS A 92 -18.32 -0.52 10.87
CA LYS A 92 -18.96 0.55 10.11
C LYS A 92 -18.45 1.96 10.48
N VAL A 93 -17.15 2.05 10.75
CA VAL A 93 -16.45 3.30 11.08
C VAL A 93 -15.59 3.70 9.87
N PRO A 94 -15.76 4.91 9.32
CA PRO A 94 -14.95 5.38 8.20
C PRO A 94 -13.47 5.51 8.62
N VAL A 95 -12.58 5.16 7.69
CA VAL A 95 -11.13 5.19 7.87
C VAL A 95 -10.49 6.08 6.82
N VAL A 96 -9.74 7.07 7.28
CA VAL A 96 -8.99 8.00 6.43
C VAL A 96 -7.68 7.35 5.98
N ILE A 97 -7.49 7.24 4.66
CA ILE A 97 -6.23 6.85 4.03
C ILE A 97 -5.29 8.05 4.06
N ASP A 98 -4.05 7.84 4.48
CA ASP A 98 -2.98 8.83 4.49
C ASP A 98 -2.26 8.88 3.13
N GLY A 99 -1.00 8.43 3.04
CA GLY A 99 -0.23 8.39 1.80
C GLY A 99 -0.08 6.99 1.18
N PHE A 100 0.97 6.81 0.37
CA PHE A 100 1.27 5.60 -0.40
C PHE A 100 1.10 4.28 0.36
N ILE A 101 1.71 4.15 1.53
CA ILE A 101 1.74 2.85 2.23
C ILE A 101 0.35 2.49 2.75
N SER A 102 -0.39 3.46 3.29
CA SER A 102 -1.78 3.26 3.69
C SER A 102 -2.71 2.98 2.50
N ALA A 103 -2.45 3.57 1.33
CA ALA A 103 -3.24 3.31 0.12
C ALA A 103 -3.05 1.88 -0.40
N VAL A 104 -1.81 1.35 -0.36
CA VAL A 104 -1.55 -0.06 -0.71
C VAL A 104 -2.16 -1.00 0.33
N ALA A 105 -2.08 -0.69 1.62
CA ALA A 105 -2.77 -1.46 2.66
C ALA A 105 -4.30 -1.46 2.46
N ALA A 106 -4.89 -0.33 2.07
CA ALA A 106 -6.31 -0.24 1.74
C ALA A 106 -6.68 -1.10 0.53
N LEU A 107 -5.85 -1.10 -0.52
CA LEU A 107 -6.05 -1.95 -1.70
C LEU A 107 -5.98 -3.44 -1.35
N VAL A 108 -5.04 -3.85 -0.50
CA VAL A 108 -4.98 -5.22 0.03
C VAL A 108 -6.26 -5.55 0.80
N ALA A 109 -6.73 -4.66 1.68
CA ALA A 109 -7.96 -4.87 2.43
C ALA A 109 -9.20 -5.02 1.52
N ILE A 110 -9.28 -4.24 0.43
CA ILE A 110 -10.32 -4.38 -0.60
C ILE A 110 -10.23 -5.73 -1.32
N LYS A 111 -9.02 -6.20 -1.63
CA LYS A 111 -8.82 -7.51 -2.27
C LYS A 111 -9.28 -8.66 -1.36
N LEU A 112 -9.11 -8.52 -0.05
CA LEU A 112 -9.63 -9.47 0.93
C LEU A 112 -11.16 -9.38 1.08
N ASN A 113 -11.72 -8.16 1.06
CA ASN A 113 -13.16 -7.93 1.09
C ASN A 113 -13.53 -6.61 0.40
N ILE A 114 -14.24 -6.71 -0.72
CA ILE A 114 -14.63 -5.57 -1.55
C ILE A 114 -15.46 -4.51 -0.79
N LEU A 115 -16.22 -4.92 0.24
CA LEU A 115 -17.04 -4.01 1.04
C LEU A 115 -16.22 -3.01 1.87
N VAL A 116 -14.91 -3.25 2.05
CA VAL A 116 -14.02 -2.30 2.72
C VAL A 116 -14.02 -0.96 1.99
N LYS A 117 -14.14 -0.95 0.65
CA LYS A 117 -14.10 0.27 -0.17
C LYS A 117 -15.11 1.33 0.31
N GLU A 118 -16.29 0.91 0.76
CA GLU A 118 -17.39 1.79 1.19
C GLU A 118 -17.08 2.60 2.46
N TYR A 119 -15.99 2.29 3.16
CA TYR A 119 -15.59 2.93 4.42
C TYR A 119 -14.31 3.75 4.30
N LEU A 120 -13.73 3.86 3.10
CA LEU A 120 -12.44 4.52 2.91
C LEU A 120 -12.61 5.98 2.52
N ILE A 121 -11.81 6.84 3.14
CA ILE A 121 -11.77 8.28 2.84
C ILE A 121 -10.33 8.64 2.44
N PRO A 122 -10.04 8.84 1.15
CA PRO A 122 -8.73 9.32 0.71
C PRO A 122 -8.40 10.72 1.22
N SER A 123 -7.26 10.91 1.91
CA SER A 123 -6.86 12.25 2.37
C SER A 123 -6.17 13.06 1.26
N HIS A 124 -4.89 12.80 0.99
CA HIS A 124 -4.05 13.63 0.14
C HIS A 124 -3.33 12.83 -0.95
N CYS A 125 -3.02 13.50 -2.06
CA CYS A 125 -2.23 12.93 -3.14
C CYS A 125 -0.77 12.79 -2.71
N SER A 126 -0.31 11.55 -2.51
CA SER A 126 1.09 11.29 -2.17
C SER A 126 2.00 11.52 -3.37
N LYS A 127 3.23 11.98 -3.12
CA LYS A 127 4.26 12.21 -4.14
C LYS A 127 4.96 10.92 -4.61
N GLU A 128 4.69 9.78 -3.96
CA GLU A 128 5.18 8.48 -4.43
C GLU A 128 4.43 8.03 -5.68
N ILE A 129 5.17 7.60 -6.71
CA ILE A 129 4.60 7.27 -8.02
C ILE A 129 3.54 6.15 -7.95
N GLY A 130 3.75 5.16 -7.08
CA GLY A 130 2.83 4.03 -6.91
C GLY A 130 1.51 4.40 -6.25
N TYR A 131 1.39 5.57 -5.62
CA TYR A 131 0.14 6.01 -5.00
C TYR A 131 -0.98 6.14 -6.04
N ASN A 132 -0.71 6.83 -7.15
CA ASN A 132 -1.71 7.05 -8.20
C ASN A 132 -2.19 5.73 -8.80
N ILE A 133 -1.28 4.75 -8.91
CA ILE A 133 -1.60 3.42 -9.40
C ILE A 133 -2.55 2.71 -8.42
N ALA A 134 -2.27 2.74 -7.12
CA ALA A 134 -3.14 2.16 -6.10
C ALA A 134 -4.54 2.82 -6.10
N MET A 135 -4.59 4.15 -6.12
CA MET A 135 -5.85 4.91 -6.14
C MET A 135 -6.69 4.61 -7.39
N LYS A 136 -6.05 4.53 -8.56
CA LYS A 136 -6.71 4.15 -9.81
C LYS A 136 -7.31 2.74 -9.75
N HIS A 137 -6.60 1.78 -9.16
CA HIS A 137 -7.12 0.41 -8.99
C HIS A 137 -8.28 0.32 -8.01
N MET A 138 -8.32 1.21 -7.01
CA MET A 138 -9.44 1.31 -6.09
C MET A 138 -10.59 2.14 -6.65
N ASP A 139 -10.39 2.89 -7.74
CA ASP A 139 -11.33 3.89 -8.26
C ASP A 139 -11.74 4.86 -7.14
N LEU A 140 -10.73 5.54 -6.59
CA LEU A 140 -10.83 6.52 -5.51
C LEU A 140 -9.96 7.74 -5.84
N GLU A 141 -10.37 8.93 -5.40
CA GLU A 141 -9.63 10.18 -5.60
C GLU A 141 -9.32 10.87 -4.26
N PRO A 142 -8.09 11.39 -4.06
CA PRO A 142 -7.73 12.17 -2.87
C PRO A 142 -8.48 13.50 -2.79
N MET A 143 -8.80 13.93 -1.57
CA MET A 143 -9.43 15.23 -1.32
C MET A 143 -8.45 16.41 -1.44
N LEU A 144 -7.16 16.19 -1.15
CA LEU A 144 -6.15 17.23 -1.08
C LEU A 144 -5.00 16.99 -2.07
N ASN A 145 -4.49 18.06 -2.67
CA ASN A 145 -3.26 18.06 -3.46
C ASN A 145 -2.26 19.03 -2.80
N LEU A 146 -1.19 18.50 -2.18
CA LEU A 146 -0.30 19.19 -1.24
C LEU A 146 1.17 19.28 -1.70
#